data_AF-A0A526ZBL2-F1
#
_entry.id   AF-A0A526ZBL2-F1
#
_cell.length_a   1.000
_cell.length_b   1.000
_cell.length_c   1.000
_cell.angle_alpha   90.00
_cell.angle_beta   90.00
_cell.angle_gamma   90.00
#
_symmetry.space_group_name_H-M   'P 1'
#
loop_
_entity.id
_entity.type
_entity.pdbx_description
1 polymer ?
#
loop_
_entity_poly.entity_id
_entity_poly.type
_entity_poly.pdbx_seq_one_letter_code
_entity_poly.pdbx_strand_id
1 'polypeptide(L)'
;MGATMSDRFRIKGHLQRLAAAATVLGNLAMSPGDAAAQDLPGKGVTVRPLYLGQAEELFEAYVVKLGLEDLGYTVDEPSATQVPLAHIAVGNGDADYYTPHWYPLHIAFAEEAGGDAKLRRVGTLVKNSIQGYSIDKATADKYGIKTIDQLKDPKIAKLFDVDGDGKADLYGCDPGWGCERIIEHNLDAYG
;
A
#
# COMPACT_ATOMS: atom_id res chain seq x y z
N MET A 1 38.29 -18.11 33.20
CA MET A 1 37.75 -19.44 32.86
C MET A 1 36.70 -19.23 31.79
N GLY A 2 36.75 -19.73 30.57
CA GLY A 2 37.77 -20.35 29.74
C GLY A 2 37.24 -20.24 28.32
N ALA A 3 38.11 -19.89 27.38
CA ALA A 3 37.85 -19.98 25.95
C ALA A 3 37.73 -21.45 25.53
N THR A 4 37.02 -21.75 24.43
CA THR A 4 37.59 -22.31 23.18
C THR A 4 36.51 -22.92 22.29
N MET A 5 36.46 -22.49 21.03
CA MET A 5 36.40 -23.35 19.82
C MET A 5 36.49 -22.40 18.60
N SER A 6 37.69 -22.09 18.12
CA SER A 6 38.47 -22.83 17.11
C SER A 6 38.23 -22.29 15.70
N ASP A 7 38.91 -21.18 15.41
CA ASP A 7 39.33 -20.77 14.07
C ASP A 7 40.17 -21.87 13.41
N ARG A 8 39.74 -22.35 12.24
CA ARG A 8 40.61 -23.06 11.29
C ARG A 8 40.25 -22.61 9.88
N PHE A 9 41.11 -21.75 9.33
CA PHE A 9 41.81 -21.91 8.05
C PHE A 9 42.31 -20.53 7.59
N ARG A 10 43.53 -20.19 8.05
CA ARG A 10 44.31 -19.05 7.57
C ARG A 10 45.62 -19.60 7.03
N ILE A 11 45.73 -19.72 5.71
CA ILE A 11 46.98 -20.10 5.04
C ILE A 11 47.70 -18.81 4.65
N LYS A 12 48.86 -18.57 5.28
CA LYS A 12 49.82 -17.52 4.92
C LYS A 12 50.54 -17.90 3.62
N GLY A 13 50.72 -16.92 2.74
CA GLY A 13 51.41 -17.07 1.47
C GLY A 13 52.94 -17.14 1.58
N HIS A 14 53.54 -17.60 0.48
CA HIS A 14 54.92 -17.34 0.13
C HIS A 14 55.01 -16.96 -1.35
N LEU A 15 55.71 -15.85 -1.60
CA LEU A 15 56.13 -15.35 -2.90
C LEU A 15 56.94 -16.41 -3.65
N GLN A 16 56.67 -16.60 -4.94
CA GLN A 16 57.72 -16.71 -5.96
C GLN A 16 57.29 -16.00 -7.24
N ARG A 17 58.21 -15.16 -7.72
CA ARG A 17 58.15 -14.37 -8.96
C ARG A 17 58.20 -15.31 -10.17
N LEU A 18 57.48 -14.97 -11.24
CA LEU A 18 57.95 -15.12 -12.62
C LEU A 18 57.07 -14.26 -13.53
N ALA A 19 57.73 -13.33 -14.21
CA ALA A 19 57.16 -12.51 -15.26
C ALA A 19 56.97 -13.34 -16.53
N ALA A 20 55.81 -13.21 -17.16
CA ALA A 20 55.64 -13.47 -18.59
C ALA A 20 54.51 -12.57 -19.09
N ALA A 21 54.90 -11.44 -19.67
CA ALA A 21 54.02 -10.61 -20.47
C ALA A 21 53.71 -11.37 -21.76
N ALA A 22 52.43 -11.62 -22.03
CA ALA A 22 51.94 -12.03 -23.33
C ALA A 22 50.80 -11.09 -23.71
N THR A 23 51.15 -10.07 -24.49
CA THR A 23 50.23 -9.13 -25.11
C THR A 23 49.39 -9.88 -26.15
N VAL A 24 48.12 -10.15 -25.86
CA VAL A 24 47.15 -10.54 -26.89
C VAL A 24 46.34 -9.30 -27.26
N LEU A 25 46.83 -8.60 -28.29
CA LEU A 25 46.03 -7.66 -29.07
C LEU A 25 45.01 -8.49 -29.87
N GLY A 26 43.86 -8.77 -29.26
CA GLY A 26 42.70 -9.36 -29.91
C GLY A 26 41.78 -8.26 -30.43
N ASN A 27 41.55 -8.25 -31.75
CA ASN A 27 40.76 -7.29 -32.49
C ASN A 27 39.41 -6.93 -31.83
N LEU A 28 39.26 -5.67 -31.42
CA LEU A 28 37.95 -5.02 -31.30
C LEU A 28 37.41 -4.77 -32.69
N ALA A 29 36.84 -5.81 -33.31
CA ALA A 29 35.89 -5.62 -34.38
C ALA A 29 34.65 -4.96 -33.74
N MET A 30 34.53 -3.65 -33.87
CA MET A 30 33.28 -2.94 -33.62
C MET A 30 32.31 -3.39 -34.72
N SER A 31 31.58 -4.48 -34.48
CA SER A 31 30.33 -4.71 -35.18
C SER A 31 29.46 -3.49 -34.89
N PRO A 32 28.86 -2.83 -35.89
CA PRO A 32 27.75 -1.92 -35.64
C PRO A 32 26.61 -2.82 -35.17
N GLY A 33 26.58 -3.10 -33.87
CA GLY A 33 25.37 -3.60 -33.24
C GLY A 33 24.37 -2.48 -33.43
N ASP A 34 23.35 -2.74 -34.25
CA ASP A 34 22.14 -1.93 -34.27
C ASP A 34 21.82 -1.59 -32.82
N ALA A 35 21.87 -0.30 -32.48
CA ALA A 35 21.25 0.20 -31.28
C ALA A 35 19.74 0.03 -31.51
N ALA A 36 19.26 -1.21 -31.43
CA ALA A 36 17.84 -1.50 -31.32
C ALA A 36 17.39 -0.71 -30.11
N ALA A 37 16.55 0.29 -30.34
CA ALA A 37 15.85 0.97 -29.26
C ALA A 37 15.30 -0.13 -28.35
N GLN A 38 15.78 -0.17 -27.10
CA GLN A 38 15.23 -1.13 -26.16
C GLN A 38 13.75 -0.82 -26.06
N ASP A 39 12.92 -1.75 -26.53
CA ASP A 39 11.48 -1.60 -26.43
C ASP A 39 11.14 -1.32 -24.96
N LEU A 40 10.33 -0.28 -24.72
CA LEU A 40 9.88 0.08 -23.39
C LEU A 40 9.16 -1.13 -22.76
N PRO A 41 9.29 -1.34 -21.44
CA PRO A 41 8.81 -2.57 -20.79
C PRO A 41 7.31 -2.80 -20.93
N GLY A 42 6.51 -1.75 -21.19
CA GLY A 42 5.07 -1.85 -21.36
C GLY A 42 4.58 -2.10 -22.79
N LYS A 43 5.47 -2.16 -23.80
CA LYS A 43 5.07 -2.22 -25.20
C LYS A 43 4.13 -3.41 -25.47
N GLY A 44 2.93 -3.11 -25.95
CA GLY A 44 1.91 -4.12 -26.28
C GLY A 44 1.15 -4.70 -25.09
N VAL A 45 1.33 -4.13 -23.89
CA VAL A 45 0.63 -4.52 -22.67
C VAL A 45 -0.41 -3.45 -22.32
N THR A 46 -1.64 -3.89 -22.08
CA THR A 46 -2.72 -3.04 -21.55
C THR A 46 -2.90 -3.27 -20.05
N VAL A 47 -3.11 -2.19 -19.30
CA VAL A 47 -3.30 -2.20 -17.84
C VAL A 47 -4.68 -1.61 -17.51
N ARG A 48 -5.42 -2.29 -16.63
CA ARG A 48 -6.79 -1.98 -16.19
C ARG A 48 -6.80 -1.56 -14.72
N PRO A 49 -6.76 -0.26 -14.42
CA PRO A 49 -6.74 0.26 -13.06
C PRO A 49 -8.10 0.34 -12.39
N LEU A 50 -8.13 0.12 -11.07
CA LEU A 50 -9.28 0.30 -10.20
C LEU A 50 -9.02 1.31 -9.06
N TYR A 51 -10.09 1.98 -8.61
CA TYR A 51 -10.12 2.84 -7.41
C TYR A 51 -11.50 2.78 -6.73
N LEU A 52 -11.67 3.38 -5.53
CA LEU A 52 -12.90 3.26 -4.73
C LEU A 52 -14.10 4.09 -5.24
N GLY A 53 -13.87 5.00 -6.20
CA GLY A 53 -14.89 5.98 -6.61
C GLY A 53 -14.82 7.32 -5.87
N GLN A 54 -13.89 7.49 -4.93
CA GLN A 54 -13.62 8.80 -4.31
C GLN A 54 -12.69 9.65 -5.18
N ALA A 55 -12.96 10.95 -5.27
CA ALA A 55 -12.16 11.87 -6.07
C ALA A 55 -10.72 11.99 -5.56
N GLU A 56 -10.56 11.90 -4.24
CA GLU A 56 -9.29 11.93 -3.53
C GLU A 56 -8.37 10.78 -3.93
N GLU A 57 -8.93 9.58 -4.11
CA GLU A 57 -8.18 8.39 -4.49
C GLU A 57 -7.95 8.27 -6.01
N LEU A 58 -8.81 8.93 -6.80
CA LEU A 58 -8.65 9.01 -8.26
C LEU A 58 -7.32 9.69 -8.63
N PHE A 59 -6.91 10.70 -7.87
CA PHE A 59 -5.62 11.36 -8.04
C PHE A 59 -4.45 10.36 -7.99
N GLU A 60 -4.46 9.45 -7.02
CA GLU A 60 -3.40 8.44 -6.86
C GLU A 60 -3.38 7.46 -8.05
N ALA A 61 -4.55 7.07 -8.54
CA ALA A 61 -4.68 6.21 -9.72
C ALA A 61 -4.08 6.86 -10.97
N TYR A 62 -4.29 8.17 -11.17
CA TYR A 62 -3.69 8.90 -12.30
C TYR A 62 -2.16 9.01 -12.19
N VAL A 63 -1.61 9.19 -10.98
CA VAL A 63 -0.16 9.22 -10.80
C VAL A 63 0.48 7.90 -11.24
N VAL A 64 -0.10 6.76 -10.88
CA VAL A 64 0.39 5.44 -11.30
C VAL A 64 0.17 5.23 -12.80
N LYS A 65 -0.99 5.62 -13.32
CA LYS A 65 -1.31 5.56 -14.76
C LYS A 65 -0.25 6.29 -15.60
N LEU A 66 0.02 7.56 -15.31
CA LEU A 66 0.96 8.38 -16.08
C LEU A 66 2.37 7.77 -16.05
N GLY A 67 2.82 7.25 -14.90
CA GLY A 67 4.12 6.57 -14.80
C GLY A 67 4.20 5.28 -15.62
N LEU A 68 3.10 4.52 -15.72
CA LEU A 68 3.03 3.34 -16.57
C LEU A 68 2.96 3.71 -18.07
N GLU A 69 2.25 4.77 -18.43
CA GLU A 69 2.24 5.29 -19.80
C GLU A 69 3.64 5.72 -20.26
N ASP A 70 4.41 6.39 -19.39
CA ASP A 70 5.82 6.74 -19.64
C ASP A 70 6.73 5.51 -19.83
N LEU A 71 6.34 4.37 -19.24
CA LEU A 71 7.00 3.07 -19.42
C LEU A 71 6.47 2.28 -20.63
N GLY A 72 5.63 2.90 -21.46
CA GLY A 72 5.15 2.35 -22.72
C GLY A 72 3.94 1.42 -22.63
N TYR A 73 3.27 1.36 -21.47
CA TYR A 73 2.02 0.62 -21.31
C TYR A 73 0.85 1.41 -21.91
N THR A 74 -0.13 0.70 -22.46
CA THR A 74 -1.47 1.28 -22.67
C THR A 74 -2.23 1.16 -21.35
N VAL A 75 -2.67 2.27 -20.75
CA VAL A 75 -3.38 2.22 -19.48
C VAL A 75 -4.79 2.74 -19.68
N ASP A 76 -5.78 1.90 -19.35
CA ASP A 76 -7.18 2.27 -19.43
C ASP A 76 -7.51 3.41 -18.43
N GLU A 77 -8.66 4.05 -18.59
CA GLU A 77 -9.14 4.98 -17.58
C GLU A 77 -9.45 4.24 -16.25
N PRO A 78 -9.04 4.78 -15.09
CA PRO A 78 -9.40 4.19 -13.79
C PRO A 78 -10.89 4.00 -13.62
N SER A 79 -11.29 2.75 -13.36
CA SER A 79 -12.68 2.39 -13.14
C SER A 79 -13.01 2.30 -11.65
N ALA A 80 -14.15 2.86 -11.26
CA ALA A 80 -14.60 2.87 -9.88
C ALA A 80 -15.18 1.51 -9.48
N THR A 81 -14.88 1.05 -8.27
CA THR A 81 -15.47 -0.16 -7.68
C THR A 81 -15.45 -0.09 -6.16
N GLN A 82 -16.05 -1.07 -5.49
CA GLN A 82 -16.00 -1.19 -4.03
C GLN A 82 -14.78 -2.00 -3.56
N VAL A 83 -14.29 -1.71 -2.35
CA VAL A 83 -13.06 -2.32 -1.79
C VAL A 83 -13.02 -3.86 -1.95
N PRO A 84 -14.07 -4.63 -1.58
CA PRO A 84 -13.99 -6.09 -1.68
C PRO A 84 -13.89 -6.56 -3.13
N LEU A 85 -14.67 -5.94 -4.03
CA LEU A 85 -14.66 -6.27 -5.46
C LEU A 85 -13.34 -5.90 -6.12
N ALA A 86 -12.68 -4.81 -5.69
CA ALA A 86 -11.37 -4.45 -6.20
C ALA A 86 -10.34 -5.56 -5.96
N HIS A 87 -10.27 -6.08 -4.74
CA HIS A 87 -9.31 -7.12 -4.38
C HIS A 87 -9.61 -8.43 -5.12
N ILE A 88 -10.89 -8.80 -5.26
CA ILE A 88 -11.30 -9.99 -6.02
C ILE A 88 -10.95 -9.84 -7.51
N ALA A 89 -11.25 -8.69 -8.12
CA ALA A 89 -10.97 -8.43 -9.53
C ALA A 89 -9.47 -8.47 -9.83
N VAL A 90 -8.64 -7.86 -8.98
CA VAL A 90 -7.18 -7.93 -9.12
C VAL A 90 -6.68 -9.36 -8.89
N GLY A 91 -7.19 -10.06 -7.88
CA GLY A 91 -6.78 -11.44 -7.57
C GLY A 91 -7.16 -12.45 -8.64
N ASN A 92 -8.22 -12.17 -9.42
CA ASN A 92 -8.66 -13.01 -10.53
C ASN A 92 -8.07 -12.57 -11.89
N GLY A 93 -7.40 -11.42 -11.97
CA GLY A 93 -6.85 -10.87 -13.21
C GLY A 93 -7.87 -10.15 -14.10
N ASP A 94 -9.05 -9.82 -13.58
CA ASP A 94 -10.05 -8.98 -14.25
C ASP A 94 -9.62 -7.50 -14.26
N ALA A 95 -8.79 -7.11 -13.30
CA ALA A 95 -8.07 -5.84 -13.23
C ALA A 95 -6.60 -6.09 -12.86
N ASP A 96 -5.74 -5.10 -13.10
CA ASP A 96 -4.30 -5.27 -12.96
C ASP A 96 -3.76 -4.63 -11.67
N TYR A 97 -4.35 -3.52 -11.20
CA TYR A 97 -4.04 -2.96 -9.89
C TYR A 97 -5.19 -2.16 -9.27
N TYR A 98 -5.11 -1.97 -7.96
CA TYR A 98 -5.96 -1.11 -7.15
C TYR A 98 -5.07 -0.24 -6.27
N THR A 99 -5.09 1.09 -6.45
CA THR A 99 -4.21 2.02 -5.71
C THR A 99 -4.55 2.20 -4.24
N PRO A 100 -5.82 2.33 -3.82
CA PRO A 100 -6.18 2.66 -2.45
C PRO A 100 -6.27 1.40 -1.55
N HIS A 101 -5.21 0.59 -1.54
CA HIS A 101 -5.07 -0.47 -0.56
C HIS A 101 -4.62 0.13 0.79
N TRP A 102 -5.60 0.50 1.62
CA TRP A 102 -5.36 0.98 2.98
C TRP A 102 -4.88 -0.16 3.89
N TYR A 103 -3.70 0.03 4.49
CA TYR A 103 -3.12 -0.91 5.44
C TYR A 103 -3.20 -0.34 6.85
N PRO A 104 -3.71 -1.06 7.86
CA PRO A 104 -4.15 -2.47 7.82
C PRO A 104 -5.63 -2.69 7.44
N LEU A 105 -6.40 -1.64 7.15
CA LEU A 105 -7.86 -1.71 6.96
C LEU A 105 -8.32 -2.77 5.94
N HIS A 106 -7.56 -2.96 4.86
CA HIS A 106 -7.95 -3.81 3.74
C HIS A 106 -7.30 -5.20 3.75
N ILE A 107 -6.60 -5.58 4.84
CA ILE A 107 -5.94 -6.90 4.94
C ILE A 107 -6.95 -8.03 4.76
N ALA A 108 -8.07 -7.99 5.49
CA ALA A 108 -9.06 -9.06 5.44
C ALA A 108 -9.67 -9.24 4.04
N PHE A 109 -9.93 -8.14 3.33
CA PHE A 109 -10.43 -8.21 1.94
C PHE A 109 -9.40 -8.82 0.98
N ALA A 110 -8.11 -8.50 1.16
CA ALA A 110 -7.04 -9.09 0.37
C ALA A 110 -6.86 -10.59 0.66
N GLU A 111 -6.93 -10.99 1.93
CA GLU A 111 -6.87 -12.40 2.35
C GLU A 111 -8.04 -13.22 1.78
N GLU A 112 -9.26 -12.70 1.87
CA GLU A 112 -10.46 -13.32 1.29
C GLU A 112 -10.39 -13.43 -0.25
N ALA A 113 -9.72 -12.49 -0.91
CA ALA A 113 -9.47 -12.51 -2.35
C ALA A 113 -8.32 -13.46 -2.78
N GLY A 114 -7.73 -14.21 -1.84
CA GLY A 114 -6.68 -15.21 -2.09
C GLY A 114 -5.28 -14.84 -1.59
N GLY A 115 -5.14 -13.70 -0.90
CA GLY A 115 -3.92 -13.28 -0.21
C GLY A 115 -2.68 -13.28 -1.10
N ASP A 116 -1.52 -13.53 -0.50
CA ASP A 116 -0.22 -13.51 -1.19
C ASP A 116 -0.07 -14.55 -2.32
N ALA A 117 -0.98 -15.52 -2.42
CA ALA A 117 -1.00 -16.47 -3.53
C ALA A 117 -1.51 -15.86 -4.84
N LYS A 118 -2.33 -14.80 -4.76
CA LYS A 118 -2.95 -14.13 -5.92
C LYS A 118 -2.62 -12.64 -6.01
N LEU A 119 -2.41 -12.00 -4.87
CA LEU A 119 -2.23 -10.57 -4.74
C LEU A 119 -0.81 -10.27 -4.25
N ARG A 120 -0.29 -9.12 -4.66
CA ARG A 120 0.96 -8.59 -4.14
C ARG A 120 0.82 -7.11 -3.89
N ARG A 121 1.11 -6.67 -2.67
CA ARG A 121 1.25 -5.25 -2.38
C ARG A 121 2.56 -4.71 -2.94
N VAL A 122 2.48 -3.63 -3.71
CA VAL A 122 3.65 -3.02 -4.38
C VAL A 122 3.89 -1.62 -3.84
N GLY A 123 5.05 -1.43 -3.21
CA GLY A 123 5.49 -0.13 -2.72
C GLY A 123 4.57 0.50 -1.68
N THR A 124 4.65 1.82 -1.55
CA THR A 124 3.80 2.63 -0.67
C THR A 124 3.66 4.01 -1.30
N LEU A 125 2.45 4.35 -1.76
CA LEU A 125 2.16 5.65 -2.37
C LEU A 125 2.09 6.74 -1.30
N VAL A 126 1.31 6.50 -0.25
CA VAL A 126 1.09 7.45 0.85
C VAL A 126 1.49 6.82 2.18
N LYS A 127 2.16 7.61 3.03
CA LYS A 127 2.61 7.22 4.37
C LYS A 127 2.01 8.16 5.41
N ASN A 128 1.90 7.66 6.64
CA ASN A 128 1.46 8.44 7.81
C ASN A 128 0.03 9.02 7.68
N SER A 129 -0.84 8.33 6.95
CA SER A 129 -2.28 8.63 6.98
C SER A 129 -2.84 8.36 8.38
N ILE A 130 -3.78 9.20 8.82
CA ILE A 130 -4.37 9.15 10.16
C ILE A 130 -5.83 8.76 10.05
N GLN A 131 -6.29 7.98 11.02
CA GLN A 131 -7.71 7.69 11.26
C GLN A 131 -8.04 8.02 12.70
N GLY A 132 -9.29 8.41 12.95
CA GLY A 132 -9.78 8.67 14.29
C GLY A 132 -11.15 9.32 14.30
N TYR A 133 -11.66 9.53 15.51
CA TYR A 133 -12.91 10.21 15.75
C TYR A 133 -12.67 11.69 15.97
N SER A 134 -13.56 12.52 15.44
CA SER A 134 -13.48 13.98 15.58
C SER A 134 -14.84 14.53 15.99
N ILE A 135 -14.82 15.54 16.84
CA ILE A 135 -15.98 16.36 17.19
C ILE A 135 -15.63 17.82 16.91
N ASP A 136 -16.62 18.71 16.89
CA ASP A 136 -16.34 20.12 16.75
C ASP A 136 -15.51 20.64 17.94
N LYS A 137 -14.57 21.53 17.64
CA LYS A 137 -13.64 22.06 18.65
C LYS A 137 -14.35 22.83 19.77
N ALA A 138 -15.46 23.53 19.47
CA ALA A 138 -16.13 24.36 20.45
C ALA A 138 -16.77 23.51 21.55
N THR A 139 -17.41 22.40 21.20
CA THR A 139 -17.95 21.43 22.14
C THR A 139 -16.83 20.72 22.91
N ALA A 140 -15.77 20.31 22.21
CA ALA A 140 -14.61 19.69 22.85
C ALA A 140 -14.01 20.56 23.96
N ASP A 141 -13.75 21.84 23.66
CA ASP A 141 -13.16 22.78 24.61
C ASP A 141 -14.13 23.12 25.75
N LYS A 142 -15.42 23.33 25.46
CA LYS A 142 -16.44 23.70 26.46
C LYS A 142 -16.69 22.62 27.51
N TYR A 143 -16.71 21.36 27.09
CA TYR A 143 -17.03 20.22 27.96
C TYR A 143 -15.78 19.40 28.35
N GLY A 144 -14.59 19.80 27.88
CA GLY A 144 -13.34 19.10 28.18
C GLY A 144 -13.29 17.68 27.61
N ILE A 145 -13.84 17.47 26.42
CA ILE A 145 -13.90 16.16 25.74
C ILE A 145 -12.58 15.93 25.00
N LYS A 146 -11.85 14.88 25.38
CA LYS A 146 -10.53 14.51 24.85
C LYS A 146 -10.46 13.08 24.34
N THR A 147 -11.32 12.20 24.84
CA THR A 147 -11.31 10.77 24.51
C THR A 147 -12.74 10.27 24.28
N ILE A 148 -12.88 9.24 23.43
CA ILE A 148 -14.19 8.71 23.02
C ILE A 148 -14.98 8.09 24.18
N ASP A 149 -14.31 7.53 25.18
CA ASP A 149 -14.95 6.91 26.34
C ASP A 149 -15.75 7.91 27.20
N GLN A 150 -15.50 9.22 27.05
CA GLN A 150 -16.32 10.26 27.69
C GLN A 150 -17.74 10.29 27.15
N LEU A 151 -18.02 9.76 25.96
CA LEU A 151 -19.37 9.65 25.41
C LEU A 151 -20.21 8.59 26.13
N LYS A 152 -19.62 7.75 27.01
CA LYS A 152 -20.40 6.87 27.90
C LYS A 152 -21.28 7.64 28.87
N ASP A 153 -20.92 8.88 29.22
CA ASP A 153 -21.81 9.72 30.01
C ASP A 153 -22.99 10.14 29.12
N PRO A 154 -24.24 9.75 29.44
CA PRO A 154 -25.41 10.11 28.65
C PRO A 154 -25.58 11.63 28.49
N LYS A 155 -25.05 12.45 29.40
CA LYS A 155 -25.09 13.91 29.28
C LYS A 155 -24.16 14.43 28.19
N ILE A 156 -23.03 13.75 27.96
CA ILE A 156 -22.07 14.07 26.90
C ILE A 156 -22.57 13.48 25.58
N ALA A 157 -23.04 12.23 25.56
CA ALA A 157 -23.63 11.61 24.37
C ALA A 157 -24.76 12.47 23.78
N LYS A 158 -25.65 12.96 24.67
CA LYS A 158 -26.78 13.82 24.30
C LYS A 158 -26.39 15.12 23.59
N LEU A 159 -25.13 15.57 23.68
CA LEU A 159 -24.67 16.73 22.91
C LEU A 159 -24.61 16.45 21.41
N PHE A 160 -24.51 15.18 21.04
CA PHE A 160 -24.39 14.68 19.66
C PHE A 160 -25.58 13.80 19.25
N ASP A 161 -26.65 13.80 20.05
CA ASP A 161 -27.91 13.09 19.78
C ASP A 161 -28.80 13.96 18.88
N VAL A 162 -28.93 13.55 17.63
CA VAL A 162 -29.66 14.25 16.57
C VAL A 162 -31.07 13.69 16.41
N ASP A 163 -31.27 12.39 16.68
CA ASP A 163 -32.55 11.69 16.47
C ASP A 163 -33.41 11.53 17.74
N GLY A 164 -32.84 11.80 18.91
CA GLY A 164 -33.52 11.80 20.21
C GLY A 164 -33.59 10.44 20.90
N ASP A 165 -32.82 9.44 20.46
CA ASP A 165 -32.80 8.10 21.06
C ASP A 165 -31.94 8.01 22.37
N GLY A 166 -31.21 9.08 22.69
CA GLY A 166 -30.35 9.20 23.87
C GLY A 166 -28.91 8.73 23.65
N LYS A 167 -28.51 8.38 22.42
CA LYS A 167 -27.14 8.05 22.03
C LYS A 167 -26.54 9.15 21.17
N ALA A 168 -25.22 9.15 21.07
CA ALA A 168 -24.52 10.05 20.15
C ALA A 168 -24.59 9.49 18.71
N ASP A 169 -24.97 10.33 17.76
CA ASP A 169 -24.97 9.99 16.34
C ASP A 169 -23.55 10.09 15.77
N LEU A 170 -22.96 8.93 15.45
CA LEU A 170 -21.68 8.85 14.77
C LEU A 170 -21.89 8.81 13.26
N TYR A 171 -21.35 9.80 12.55
CA TYR A 171 -21.18 9.71 11.11
C TYR A 171 -20.05 8.72 10.78
N GLY A 172 -20.43 7.48 10.49
CA GLY A 172 -19.52 6.35 10.31
C GLY A 172 -18.97 6.18 8.90
N CYS A 173 -18.66 4.94 8.55
CA CYS A 173 -18.17 4.55 7.23
C CYS A 173 -19.23 3.85 6.40
N ASP A 174 -19.08 3.92 5.07
CA ASP A 174 -19.95 3.19 4.16
C ASP A 174 -19.78 1.66 4.32
N PRO A 175 -20.86 0.88 4.13
CA PRO A 175 -20.79 -0.57 4.17
C PRO A 175 -19.77 -1.14 3.20
N GLY A 176 -18.93 -2.06 3.68
CA GLY A 176 -17.87 -2.71 2.90
C GLY A 176 -16.55 -1.96 2.88
N TRP A 177 -16.42 -0.83 3.57
CA TRP A 177 -15.14 -0.17 3.80
C TRP A 177 -14.43 -0.75 5.02
N GLY A 178 -13.10 -0.77 5.02
CA GLY A 178 -12.36 -1.34 6.14
C GLY A 178 -12.57 -0.60 7.45
N CYS A 179 -12.87 0.71 7.41
CA CYS A 179 -13.14 1.50 8.62
C CYS A 179 -14.48 1.18 9.28
N GLU A 180 -15.48 0.65 8.57
CA GLU A 180 -16.73 0.13 9.16
C GLU A 180 -16.40 -0.92 10.22
N ARG A 181 -15.61 -1.93 9.85
CA ARG A 181 -15.21 -3.03 10.75
C ARG A 181 -14.44 -2.54 11.98
N ILE A 182 -13.62 -1.51 11.81
CA ILE A 182 -12.84 -0.91 12.91
C ILE A 182 -13.74 -0.06 13.81
N ILE A 183 -14.69 0.69 13.25
CA ILE A 183 -15.65 1.48 14.01
C ILE A 183 -16.51 0.54 14.86
N GLU A 184 -17.11 -0.50 14.27
CA GLU A 184 -17.93 -1.47 15.01
C GLU A 184 -17.13 -2.14 16.14
N HIS A 185 -15.90 -2.57 15.86
CA HIS A 185 -15.02 -3.12 16.90
C HIS A 185 -14.76 -2.13 18.04
N ASN A 186 -14.49 -0.87 17.72
CA ASN A 186 -14.24 0.17 18.71
C ASN A 186 -15.49 0.51 19.51
N LEU A 187 -16.69 0.51 18.90
CA LEU A 187 -17.95 0.72 19.61
C LEU A 187 -18.22 -0.44 20.59
N ASP A 188 -18.01 -1.69 20.18
CA ASP A 188 -18.13 -2.84 21.09
C ASP A 188 -17.11 -2.80 22.23
N ALA A 189 -15.86 -2.42 21.93
CA ALA A 189 -14.76 -2.40 22.90
C ALA A 189 -14.82 -1.20 23.84
N TYR A 190 -15.27 -0.05 23.33
CA TYR A 190 -15.23 1.22 24.04
C TYR A 190 -16.59 1.72 24.49
N GLY A 191 -17.72 1.17 24.06
CA GLY A 191 -19.06 1.39 24.64
C GLY A 191 -19.80 2.60 24.12
#